data_AF-A0A6L6C7P4-F1
#
_entry.id   AF-A0A6L6C7P4-F1
#
_cell.length_a   1.000
_cell.length_b   1.000
_cell.length_c   1.000
_cell.angle_alpha   90.00
_cell.angle_beta   90.00
_cell.angle_gamma   90.00
#
_symmetry.space_group_name_H-M   'P 1'
#
loop_
_entity.id
_entity.type
_entity.pdbx_description
1 polymer ?
#
loop_
_entity_poly.entity_id
_entity_poly.type
_entity_poly.pdbx_seq_one_letter_code
_entity_poly.pdbx_strand_id
1 'polypeptide(L)'
;KSDTLVDFNVARTFANRYRTIVGDDAPLWHIELPLTQHAYDLSHSPRTTATTRAAVAFAEWAVVQPSAHVPPVPATLASAYQAPPTDLRIEHEGEWKLPLDVAAHAGPFVVITPFNPLSTPLSRDENEARLVLIEREAELHGWLWLRSEGRDPSSSEWHESGLALFGLTRNEARALTRRYRQFAFYDVTRDAVNVRSAATGEIVR
;
A
#
# COMPACT_ATOMS: atom_id res chain seq x y z
N LYS A 1 13.90 24.17 -20.07
CA LYS A 1 15.05 23.94 -19.15
C LYS A 1 15.16 25.17 -18.28
N SER A 2 14.60 25.14 -17.07
CA SER A 2 14.38 26.40 -16.32
C SER A 2 14.29 26.25 -14.80
N ASP A 3 14.45 25.06 -14.24
CA ASP A 3 14.71 24.95 -12.80
C ASP A 3 16.22 24.99 -12.57
N THR A 4 16.70 26.10 -12.03
CA THR A 4 18.12 26.36 -11.75
C THR A 4 18.47 26.20 -10.27
N LEU A 5 17.46 25.95 -9.42
CA LEU A 5 17.65 25.84 -7.96
C LEU A 5 17.69 24.40 -7.49
N VAL A 6 16.88 23.52 -8.10
CA VAL A 6 16.92 22.07 -7.86
C VAL A 6 17.00 21.35 -9.18
N ASP A 7 17.88 20.34 -9.27
CA ASP A 7 17.96 19.48 -10.46
C ASP A 7 16.63 18.74 -10.67
N PHE A 8 15.98 19.00 -11.80
CA PHE A 8 14.72 18.37 -12.18
C PHE A 8 14.83 16.82 -12.25
N ASN A 9 16.04 16.28 -12.41
CA ASN A 9 16.26 14.84 -12.38
C ASN A 9 16.00 14.22 -11.00
N VAL A 10 15.98 15.00 -9.91
CA VAL A 10 15.67 14.46 -8.57
C VAL A 10 14.26 13.88 -8.53
N ALA A 11 13.26 14.65 -8.96
CA ALA A 11 11.87 14.19 -8.99
C ALA A 11 11.68 13.01 -9.96
N ARG A 12 12.32 13.06 -11.13
CA ARG A 12 12.30 11.97 -12.10
C ARG A 12 12.94 10.69 -11.56
N THR A 13 14.09 10.81 -10.92
CA THR A 13 14.83 9.66 -10.33
C THR A 13 14.03 9.04 -9.19
N PHE A 14 13.46 9.88 -8.33
CA PHE A 14 12.53 9.43 -7.29
C PHE A 14 11.35 8.68 -7.89
N ALA A 15 10.66 9.26 -8.89
CA ALA A 15 9.49 8.64 -9.48
C ALA A 15 9.80 7.31 -10.17
N ASN A 16 10.93 7.24 -10.88
CA ASN A 16 11.38 6.00 -11.51
C ASN A 16 11.72 4.94 -10.45
N ARG A 17 12.48 5.31 -9.41
CA ARG A 17 12.83 4.37 -8.34
C ARG A 17 11.60 3.89 -7.57
N TYR A 18 10.65 4.79 -7.29
CA TYR A 18 9.39 4.45 -6.66
C TYR A 18 8.58 3.49 -7.52
N ARG A 19 8.49 3.70 -8.84
CA ARG A 19 7.83 2.73 -9.75
C ARG A 19 8.56 1.40 -9.84
N THR A 20 9.89 1.38 -9.82
CA THR A 20 10.64 0.11 -9.77
C THR A 20 10.30 -0.69 -8.52
N ILE A 21 10.13 -0.03 -7.37
CA ILE A 21 9.83 -0.70 -6.10
C ILE A 21 8.34 -1.05 -5.98
N VAL A 22 7.46 -0.11 -6.33
CA VAL A 22 6.01 -0.21 -6.09
C VAL A 22 5.27 -0.87 -7.27
N GLY A 23 5.83 -0.78 -8.48
CA GLY A 23 5.26 -1.23 -9.75
C GLY A 23 4.88 -0.05 -10.65
N ASP A 24 4.66 -0.31 -11.95
CA ASP A 24 4.28 0.74 -12.92
C ASP A 24 2.91 1.39 -12.62
N ASP A 25 2.03 0.67 -11.93
CA ASP A 25 0.72 1.14 -11.48
C ASP A 25 0.77 1.90 -10.13
N ALA A 26 1.97 2.24 -9.64
CA ALA A 26 2.12 2.99 -8.39
C ALA A 26 1.25 4.27 -8.41
N PRO A 27 0.66 4.68 -7.26
CA PRO A 27 -0.19 5.89 -7.17
C PRO A 27 0.66 7.19 -7.25
N LEU A 28 1.76 7.15 -7.98
CA LEU A 28 2.70 8.23 -8.16
C LEU A 28 2.65 8.67 -9.61
N TRP A 29 2.00 9.80 -9.80
CA TRP A 29 2.04 10.51 -11.04
C TRP A 29 3.15 11.55 -11.00
N HIS A 30 3.97 11.53 -12.04
CA HIS A 30 5.06 12.46 -12.23
C HIS A 30 4.77 13.22 -13.51
N ILE A 31 4.65 14.54 -13.39
CA ILE A 31 4.31 15.42 -14.50
C ILE A 31 5.40 16.48 -14.58
N GLU A 32 6.03 16.55 -15.74
CA GLU A 32 6.96 17.62 -16.05
C GLU A 32 6.18 18.73 -16.74
N LEU A 33 6.03 19.86 -16.06
CA LEU A 33 5.36 21.02 -16.62
C LEU A 33 6.37 21.85 -17.43
N PRO A 34 6.20 21.97 -18.76
CA PRO A 34 7.10 22.80 -19.55
C PRO A 34 6.92 24.28 -19.17
N LEU A 35 8.01 25.04 -19.21
CA LEU A 35 8.04 26.51 -18.99
C LEU A 35 7.70 26.97 -17.56
N THR A 36 7.63 26.06 -16.59
CA THR A 36 7.53 26.41 -15.18
C THR A 36 8.92 26.73 -14.60
N GLN A 37 8.94 27.58 -13.58
CA GLN A 37 10.11 27.97 -12.78
C GLN A 37 9.81 27.70 -11.30
N HIS A 38 10.84 27.74 -10.46
CA HIS A 38 10.74 27.50 -9.02
C HIS A 38 9.67 28.41 -8.37
N ALA A 39 8.86 27.85 -7.47
CA ALA A 39 7.63 28.47 -6.96
C ALA A 39 7.81 29.72 -6.05
N TYR A 40 9.04 30.25 -5.94
CA TYR A 40 9.36 31.38 -5.06
C TYR A 40 9.39 32.75 -5.76
N ASP A 41 8.99 32.86 -7.03
CA ASP A 41 8.75 34.15 -7.67
C ASP A 41 7.36 34.70 -7.26
N LEU A 42 7.34 35.23 -6.04
CA LEU A 42 6.19 35.62 -5.22
C LEU A 42 5.52 36.90 -5.74
N SER A 43 4.72 36.79 -6.80
CA SER A 43 3.45 37.52 -6.94
C SER A 43 2.76 37.15 -8.25
N HIS A 44 1.73 36.30 -8.16
CA HIS A 44 0.66 36.22 -9.15
C HIS A 44 1.07 36.10 -10.63
N SER A 45 2.13 35.37 -10.97
CA SER A 45 2.38 35.10 -12.39
C SER A 45 1.21 34.23 -12.92
N PRO A 46 0.62 34.55 -14.08
CA PRO A 46 -0.38 33.70 -14.72
C PRO A 46 0.09 32.25 -14.88
N ARG A 47 1.41 32.02 -14.93
CA ARG A 47 2.03 30.70 -14.99
C ARG A 47 1.86 29.93 -13.67
N THR A 48 2.04 30.56 -12.52
CA THR A 48 1.83 29.94 -11.21
C THR A 48 0.37 29.51 -11.05
N THR A 49 -0.58 30.39 -11.40
CA THR A 49 -2.02 30.06 -11.37
C THR A 49 -2.37 28.92 -12.33
N ALA A 50 -1.79 28.90 -13.54
CA ALA A 50 -2.00 27.81 -14.49
C ALA A 50 -1.43 26.47 -13.98
N THR A 51 -0.23 26.49 -13.40
CA THR A 51 0.40 25.31 -12.77
C THR A 51 -0.45 24.78 -11.62
N THR A 52 -0.93 25.64 -10.72
CA THR A 52 -1.80 25.22 -9.61
C THR A 52 -3.11 24.64 -10.13
N ARG A 53 -3.77 25.27 -11.12
CA ARG A 53 -5.00 24.74 -11.73
C ARG A 53 -4.77 23.39 -12.39
N ALA A 54 -3.65 23.23 -13.11
CA ALA A 54 -3.29 21.96 -13.73
C ALA A 54 -3.03 20.88 -12.68
N ALA A 55 -2.33 21.20 -11.58
CA ALA A 55 -2.11 20.27 -10.47
C ALA A 55 -3.41 19.87 -9.76
N VAL A 56 -4.34 20.81 -9.54
CA VAL A 56 -5.67 20.53 -8.95
C VAL A 56 -6.51 19.67 -9.88
N ALA A 57 -6.67 20.05 -11.15
CA ALA A 57 -7.43 19.27 -12.12
C ALA A 57 -6.84 17.85 -12.30
N PHE A 58 -5.52 17.75 -12.26
CA PHE A 58 -4.84 16.47 -12.27
C PHE A 58 -5.12 15.65 -11.01
N ALA A 59 -5.03 16.24 -9.82
CA ALA A 59 -5.35 15.55 -8.56
C ALA A 59 -6.82 15.10 -8.53
N GLU A 60 -7.75 15.94 -8.97
CA GLU A 60 -9.17 15.60 -9.11
C GLU A 60 -9.38 14.43 -10.07
N TRP A 61 -8.77 14.48 -11.26
CA TRP A 61 -8.80 13.38 -12.22
C TRP A 61 -8.22 12.08 -11.63
N ALA A 62 -7.07 12.17 -10.96
CA ALA A 62 -6.34 11.04 -10.39
C ALA A 62 -7.11 10.36 -9.25
N VAL A 63 -7.83 11.13 -8.43
CA VAL A 63 -8.72 10.60 -7.37
C VAL A 63 -9.94 9.87 -7.95
N VAL A 64 -10.40 10.29 -9.13
CA VAL A 64 -11.54 9.67 -9.83
C VAL A 64 -11.11 8.50 -10.72
N GLN A 65 -9.81 8.37 -11.03
CA GLN A 65 -9.32 7.19 -11.73
C GLN A 65 -9.52 5.94 -10.85
N PRO A 66 -9.96 4.80 -11.43
CA PRO A 66 -9.92 3.55 -10.71
C PRO A 66 -8.46 3.30 -10.31
N SER A 67 -8.15 3.41 -9.01
CA SER A 67 -6.80 3.11 -8.48
C SER A 67 -6.33 1.78 -9.08
N ALA A 68 -5.06 1.66 -9.50
CA ALA A 68 -4.39 0.45 -10.00
C ALA A 68 -5.32 -0.78 -10.16
N HIS A 69 -5.66 -1.17 -11.39
CA HIS A 69 -6.56 -2.28 -11.65
C HIS A 69 -6.00 -3.57 -11.01
N VAL A 70 -6.48 -3.89 -9.80
CA VAL A 70 -6.20 -5.17 -9.16
C VAL A 70 -7.25 -6.15 -9.68
N PRO A 71 -6.84 -7.28 -10.29
CA PRO A 71 -7.77 -8.31 -10.71
C PRO A 71 -8.53 -8.89 -9.51
N PRO A 72 -9.68 -9.54 -9.72
CA PRO A 72 -10.25 -10.43 -8.71
C PRO A 72 -9.22 -11.47 -8.25
N VAL A 73 -9.37 -11.95 -7.02
CA VAL A 73 -8.52 -13.01 -6.48
C VAL A 73 -8.69 -14.25 -7.36
N PRO A 74 -7.61 -14.80 -7.96
CA PRO A 74 -7.70 -16.03 -8.74
C PRO A 74 -8.27 -17.18 -7.89
N ALA A 75 -9.16 -18.00 -8.46
CA ALA A 75 -9.78 -19.11 -7.74
C ALA A 75 -8.76 -20.10 -7.15
N THR A 76 -7.60 -20.25 -7.79
CA THR A 76 -6.49 -21.08 -7.31
C THR A 76 -5.77 -20.50 -6.08
N LEU A 77 -5.87 -19.18 -5.86
CA LEU A 77 -5.26 -18.49 -4.72
C LEU A 77 -6.25 -18.25 -3.58
N ALA A 78 -7.56 -18.25 -3.86
CA ALA A 78 -8.60 -18.02 -2.86
C ALA A 78 -8.44 -18.93 -1.64
N SER A 79 -8.24 -20.23 -1.86
CA SER A 79 -8.00 -21.19 -0.79
C SER A 79 -6.71 -20.88 -0.03
N ALA A 80 -5.61 -20.53 -0.71
CA ALA A 80 -4.31 -20.27 -0.07
C ALA A 80 -4.34 -19.06 0.90
N TYR A 81 -5.18 -18.06 0.61
CA TYR A 81 -5.32 -16.88 1.47
C TYR A 81 -6.11 -17.14 2.76
N GLN A 82 -6.96 -18.16 2.85
CA GLN A 82 -7.76 -18.36 4.05
C GLN A 82 -6.85 -18.61 5.28
N ALA A 83 -7.33 -18.33 6.48
CA ALA A 83 -6.60 -18.62 7.72
C ALA A 83 -7.46 -19.56 8.57
N PRO A 84 -7.20 -20.89 8.57
CA PRO A 84 -6.23 -21.61 7.74
C PRO A 84 -6.64 -21.68 6.25
N PRO A 85 -5.72 -21.81 5.27
CA PRO A 85 -4.39 -22.42 5.32
C PRO A 85 -3.14 -21.53 5.52
N THR A 86 -3.20 -20.20 5.64
CA THR A 86 -2.03 -19.40 6.07
C THR A 86 -1.92 -19.34 7.59
N ASP A 87 -0.74 -19.59 8.16
CA ASP A 87 -0.48 -19.31 9.59
C ASP A 87 -0.14 -17.81 9.75
N LEU A 88 -1.18 -17.02 10.03
CA LEU A 88 -1.06 -15.59 10.23
C LEU A 88 -0.77 -15.27 11.71
N ARG A 89 0.31 -14.54 11.97
CA ARG A 89 0.75 -14.13 13.31
C ARG A 89 0.95 -12.62 13.42
N ILE A 90 0.64 -12.08 14.58
CA ILE A 90 0.82 -10.65 14.89
C ILE A 90 1.76 -10.51 16.08
N GLU A 91 2.76 -9.65 15.97
CA GLU A 91 3.67 -9.33 17.08
C GLU A 91 2.97 -8.38 18.05
N HIS A 92 2.65 -8.85 19.25
CA HIS A 92 2.02 -8.06 20.29
C HIS A 92 2.70 -8.35 21.63
N GLU A 93 3.19 -7.29 22.29
CA GLU A 93 3.92 -7.37 23.57
C GLU A 93 5.19 -8.26 23.51
N GLY A 94 5.87 -8.28 22.36
CA GLY A 94 7.10 -9.05 22.15
C GLY A 94 6.89 -10.53 21.82
N GLU A 95 5.64 -10.96 21.62
CA GLU A 95 5.30 -12.33 21.24
C GLU A 95 4.46 -12.40 19.96
N TRP A 96 4.63 -13.48 19.19
CA TRP A 96 3.84 -13.77 18.00
C TRP A 96 2.53 -14.47 18.38
N LYS A 97 1.43 -13.72 18.38
CA LYS A 97 0.09 -14.18 18.81
C LYS A 97 -0.84 -14.42 17.61
N LEU A 98 -1.92 -15.18 17.84
CA LEU A 98 -2.94 -15.36 16.82
C LEU A 98 -3.72 -14.04 16.60
N PRO A 99 -4.26 -13.79 15.40
CA PRO A 99 -4.93 -12.53 15.11
C PRO A 99 -6.17 -12.29 16.00
N LEU A 100 -6.91 -13.35 16.30
CA LEU A 100 -8.09 -13.28 17.18
C LEU A 100 -7.71 -12.91 18.62
N ASP A 101 -6.58 -13.41 19.12
CA ASP A 101 -6.10 -13.07 20.46
C ASP A 101 -5.74 -11.58 20.52
N VAL A 102 -5.03 -11.07 19.52
CA VAL A 102 -4.72 -9.63 19.45
C VAL A 102 -6.00 -8.81 19.30
N ALA A 103 -6.96 -9.24 18.47
CA ALA A 103 -8.20 -8.51 18.26
C ALA A 103 -9.09 -8.45 19.52
N ALA A 104 -9.04 -9.48 20.36
CA ALA A 104 -9.74 -9.51 21.65
C ALA A 104 -9.20 -8.46 22.63
N HIS A 105 -7.89 -8.17 22.60
CA HIS A 105 -7.23 -7.25 23.52
C HIS A 105 -7.12 -5.83 22.96
N ALA A 106 -6.67 -5.68 21.71
CA ALA A 106 -6.36 -4.41 21.07
C ALA A 106 -7.49 -3.87 20.16
N GLY A 107 -8.52 -4.68 19.90
CA GLY A 107 -9.62 -4.34 19.00
C GLY A 107 -9.38 -4.78 17.54
N PRO A 108 -10.37 -4.56 16.65
CA PRO A 108 -10.28 -5.02 15.26
C PRO A 108 -9.21 -4.27 14.46
N PHE A 109 -8.64 -4.96 13.49
CA PHE A 109 -7.59 -4.45 12.61
C PHE A 109 -7.63 -5.12 11.25
N VAL A 110 -6.87 -4.58 10.30
CA VAL A 110 -6.64 -5.20 8.99
C VAL A 110 -5.19 -5.60 8.85
N VAL A 111 -4.91 -6.70 8.15
CA VAL A 111 -3.54 -7.09 7.82
C VAL A 111 -3.28 -6.94 6.33
N ILE A 112 -2.21 -6.22 6.02
CA ILE A 112 -1.74 -5.99 4.65
C ILE A 112 -0.25 -6.31 4.59
N THR A 113 0.13 -7.21 3.68
CA THR A 113 1.52 -7.41 3.29
C THR A 113 1.80 -6.66 2.00
N PRO A 114 2.96 -6.01 1.85
CA PRO A 114 3.36 -5.43 0.59
C PRO A 114 4.18 -6.40 -0.28
N PHE A 115 4.51 -7.60 0.22
CA PHE A 115 5.36 -8.57 -0.46
C PHE A 115 4.70 -9.13 -1.73
N ASN A 116 5.53 -9.53 -2.69
CA ASN A 116 5.14 -10.28 -3.88
C ASN A 116 3.86 -9.74 -4.55
N PRO A 117 3.83 -8.46 -4.99
CA PRO A 117 2.66 -7.83 -5.56
C PRO A 117 2.04 -8.69 -6.67
N LEU A 118 0.72 -8.90 -6.60
CA LEU A 118 -0.04 -9.78 -7.48
C LEU A 118 0.55 -11.19 -7.58
N SER A 119 1.12 -11.69 -6.48
CA SER A 119 1.81 -12.98 -6.39
C SER A 119 3.00 -13.11 -7.35
N THR A 120 3.58 -11.99 -7.78
CA THR A 120 4.84 -11.98 -8.56
C THR A 120 6.02 -12.02 -7.59
N PRO A 121 6.83 -13.09 -7.56
CA PRO A 121 7.95 -13.18 -6.63
C PRO A 121 8.96 -12.06 -6.87
N LEU A 122 9.35 -11.38 -5.79
CA LEU A 122 10.42 -10.40 -5.79
C LEU A 122 11.61 -10.90 -4.99
N SER A 123 12.76 -10.23 -5.13
CA SER A 123 13.88 -10.46 -4.22
C SER A 123 13.54 -10.05 -2.79
N ARG A 124 14.27 -10.60 -1.82
CA ARG A 124 14.11 -10.25 -0.40
C ARG A 124 14.29 -8.75 -0.17
N ASP A 125 15.33 -8.15 -0.73
CA ASP A 125 15.63 -6.73 -0.58
C ASP A 125 14.52 -5.83 -1.14
N GLU A 126 13.90 -6.22 -2.27
CA GLU A 126 12.76 -5.48 -2.83
C GLU A 126 11.52 -5.59 -1.95
N ASN A 127 11.24 -6.79 -1.43
CA ASN A 127 10.13 -7.01 -0.51
C ASN A 127 10.32 -6.23 0.81
N GLU A 128 11.52 -6.25 1.38
CA GLU A 128 11.87 -5.46 2.57
C GLU A 128 11.76 -3.95 2.32
N ALA A 129 12.22 -3.46 1.17
CA ALA A 129 12.06 -2.05 0.79
C ALA A 129 10.58 -1.64 0.71
N ARG A 130 9.71 -2.51 0.20
CA ARG A 130 8.27 -2.27 0.14
C ARG A 130 7.61 -2.30 1.53
N LEU A 131 8.12 -3.12 2.46
CA LEU A 131 7.70 -3.12 3.87
C LEU A 131 8.04 -1.80 4.57
N VAL A 132 9.24 -1.29 4.37
CA VAL A 132 9.63 0.03 4.87
C VAL A 132 8.71 1.12 4.34
N LEU A 133 8.28 1.05 3.07
CA LEU A 133 7.36 2.04 2.50
C LEU A 133 6.01 2.04 3.20
N ILE A 134 5.40 0.88 3.47
CA ILE A 134 4.08 0.83 4.13
C ILE A 134 4.15 1.26 5.60
N GLU A 135 5.27 1.00 6.28
CA GLU A 135 5.54 1.53 7.62
C GLU A 135 5.56 3.05 7.63
N ARG A 136 6.31 3.65 6.69
CA ARG A 136 6.37 5.12 6.56
C ARG A 136 5.02 5.73 6.22
N GLU A 137 4.23 5.07 5.37
CA GLU A 137 2.87 5.52 5.07
C GLU A 137 2.00 5.47 6.32
N ALA A 138 2.06 4.39 7.12
CA ALA A 138 1.34 4.29 8.37
C ALA A 138 1.75 5.36 9.40
N GLU A 139 3.05 5.65 9.52
CA GLU A 139 3.57 6.73 10.36
C GLU A 139 3.03 8.11 9.91
N LEU A 140 3.08 8.41 8.61
CA LEU A 140 2.61 9.69 8.05
C LEU A 140 1.11 9.91 8.25
N HIS A 141 0.32 8.83 8.18
CA HIS A 141 -1.12 8.88 8.43
C HIS A 141 -1.48 8.81 9.92
N GLY A 142 -0.51 8.60 10.81
CA GLY A 142 -0.74 8.45 12.25
C GLY A 142 -1.52 7.18 12.62
N TRP A 143 -1.45 6.14 11.78
CA TRP A 143 -2.10 4.87 12.07
C TRP A 143 -1.31 4.08 13.12
N LEU A 144 -2.03 3.49 14.07
CA LEU A 144 -1.45 2.51 14.97
C LEU A 144 -1.26 1.19 14.22
N TRP A 145 -0.09 0.56 14.40
CA TRP A 145 0.22 -0.68 13.72
C TRP A 145 1.12 -1.60 14.54
N LEU A 146 1.01 -2.90 14.23
CA LEU A 146 1.88 -3.97 14.74
C LEU A 146 2.47 -4.75 13.56
N ARG A 147 3.59 -5.45 13.79
CA ARG A 147 4.13 -6.37 12.77
C ARG A 147 3.21 -7.55 12.58
N SER A 148 3.05 -7.98 11.34
CA SER A 148 2.39 -9.23 11.01
C SER A 148 3.30 -10.12 10.18
N GLU A 149 3.06 -11.42 10.23
CA GLU A 149 3.73 -12.39 9.39
C GLU A 149 2.74 -13.46 8.95
N GLY A 150 2.63 -13.68 7.64
CA GLY A 150 1.98 -14.86 7.08
C GLY A 150 3.03 -15.92 6.80
N ARG A 151 2.78 -17.17 7.23
CA ARG A 151 3.64 -18.31 6.94
C ARG A 151 2.86 -19.44 6.29
N ASP A 152 3.57 -20.23 5.49
CA ASP A 152 3.04 -21.51 5.03
C ASP A 152 3.16 -22.50 6.19
N PRO A 153 2.05 -23.09 6.69
CA PRO A 153 2.11 -24.06 7.77
C PRO A 153 2.85 -25.35 7.39
N SER A 154 3.03 -25.61 6.09
CA SER A 154 3.69 -26.80 5.56
C SER A 154 5.17 -26.58 5.21
N SER A 155 5.64 -25.33 5.16
CA SER A 155 7.01 -24.99 4.77
C SER A 155 7.53 -23.79 5.58
N SER A 156 8.70 -23.95 6.17
CA SER A 156 9.40 -22.85 6.85
C SER A 156 10.07 -21.86 5.90
N GLU A 157 10.08 -22.13 4.59
CA GLU A 157 10.80 -21.30 3.61
C GLU A 157 10.00 -20.07 3.18
N TRP A 158 8.67 -20.18 3.13
CA TRP A 158 7.81 -19.05 2.74
C TRP A 158 7.31 -18.29 3.97
N HIS A 159 7.63 -17.00 4.01
CA HIS A 159 7.11 -16.05 4.99
C HIS A 159 6.94 -14.69 4.33
N GLU A 160 5.83 -14.02 4.66
CA GLU A 160 5.52 -12.68 4.18
C GLU A 160 5.25 -11.76 5.36
N SER A 161 6.17 -10.81 5.56
CA SER A 161 6.00 -9.77 6.57
C SER A 161 5.02 -8.70 6.08
N GLY A 162 4.26 -8.13 7.01
CA GLY A 162 3.29 -7.08 6.75
C GLY A 162 2.99 -6.27 8.01
N LEU A 163 1.89 -5.52 7.96
CA LEU A 163 1.40 -4.73 9.09
C LEU A 163 -0.04 -5.12 9.44
N ALA A 164 -0.31 -5.24 10.74
CA ALA A 164 -1.65 -5.15 11.32
C ALA A 164 -1.96 -3.68 11.62
N LEU A 165 -2.88 -3.08 10.87
CA LEU A 165 -3.24 -1.66 10.92
C LEU A 165 -4.58 -1.47 11.64
N PHE A 166 -4.60 -0.60 12.65
CA PHE A 166 -5.77 -0.33 13.48
C PHE A 166 -6.47 0.97 13.05
N GLY A 167 -7.79 1.01 13.22
CA GLY A 167 -8.60 2.21 12.98
C GLY A 167 -8.92 2.52 11.51
N LEU A 168 -8.43 1.71 10.56
CA LEU A 168 -8.78 1.85 9.14
C LEU A 168 -10.22 1.39 8.90
N THR A 169 -10.97 2.16 8.12
CA THR A 169 -12.20 1.68 7.50
C THR A 169 -11.87 0.63 6.43
N ARG A 170 -12.84 -0.23 6.10
CA ARG A 170 -12.67 -1.24 5.03
C ARG A 170 -12.33 -0.62 3.67
N ASN A 171 -12.81 0.60 3.39
CA ASN A 171 -12.51 1.30 2.15
C ASN A 171 -11.07 1.81 2.12
N GLU A 172 -10.56 2.34 3.24
CA GLU A 172 -9.16 2.74 3.37
C GLU A 172 -8.23 1.53 3.28
N ALA A 173 -8.55 0.44 3.99
CA ALA A 173 -7.83 -0.82 3.90
C ALA A 173 -7.77 -1.30 2.45
N ARG A 174 -8.92 -1.39 1.77
CA ARG A 174 -9.00 -1.77 0.35
C ARG A 174 -8.18 -0.86 -0.56
N ALA A 175 -8.23 0.45 -0.36
CA ALA A 175 -7.45 1.40 -1.16
C ALA A 175 -5.94 1.20 -0.96
N LEU A 176 -5.51 0.97 0.28
CA LEU A 176 -4.12 0.68 0.63
C LEU A 176 -3.67 -0.66 0.06
N THR A 177 -4.47 -1.72 0.19
CA THR A 177 -4.21 -3.04 -0.41
C THR A 177 -4.03 -2.94 -1.93
N ARG A 178 -4.87 -2.16 -2.63
CA ARG A 178 -4.73 -1.92 -4.09
C ARG A 178 -3.46 -1.17 -4.43
N ARG A 179 -3.07 -0.21 -3.60
CA ARG A 179 -1.84 0.58 -3.76
C ARG A 179 -0.59 -0.30 -3.74
N TYR A 180 -0.58 -1.29 -2.84
CA TYR A 180 0.48 -2.29 -2.76
C TYR A 180 0.27 -3.48 -3.70
N ARG A 181 -0.71 -3.39 -4.60
CA ARG A 181 -1.04 -4.38 -5.63
C ARG A 181 -1.25 -5.78 -5.05
N GLN A 182 -1.99 -5.86 -3.95
CA GLN A 182 -2.39 -7.12 -3.34
C GLN A 182 -3.79 -7.52 -3.77
N PHE A 183 -4.01 -8.81 -4.00
CA PHE A 183 -5.34 -9.32 -4.37
C PHE A 183 -6.34 -9.21 -3.23
N ALA A 184 -5.88 -9.32 -1.99
CA ALA A 184 -6.70 -9.39 -0.80
C ALA A 184 -5.98 -8.84 0.44
N PHE A 185 -6.75 -8.64 1.50
CA PHE A 185 -6.27 -8.30 2.84
C PHE A 185 -7.08 -9.07 3.89
N TYR A 186 -6.52 -9.25 5.08
CA TYR A 186 -7.27 -9.81 6.19
C TYR A 186 -8.05 -8.70 6.91
N ASP A 187 -9.35 -8.90 7.09
CA ASP A 187 -10.23 -8.12 7.96
C ASP A 187 -10.45 -8.92 9.24
N VAL A 188 -9.71 -8.54 10.30
CA VAL A 188 -9.72 -9.22 11.59
C VAL A 188 -10.69 -8.50 12.51
N THR A 189 -11.77 -9.20 12.81
CA THR A 189 -12.75 -8.81 13.81
C THR A 189 -12.48 -9.55 15.12
N ARG A 190 -13.25 -9.25 16.17
CA ARG A 190 -13.14 -10.00 17.44
C ARG A 190 -13.47 -11.48 17.29
N ASP A 191 -14.32 -11.84 16.34
CA ASP A 191 -14.90 -13.19 16.24
C ASP A 191 -14.40 -13.97 15.02
N ALA A 192 -13.76 -13.29 14.05
CA ALA A 192 -13.39 -13.90 12.79
C ALA A 192 -12.22 -13.20 12.10
N VAL A 193 -11.40 -14.00 11.42
CA VAL A 193 -10.41 -13.57 10.43
C VAL A 193 -11.03 -13.78 9.05
N ASN A 194 -11.35 -12.69 8.35
CA ASN A 194 -11.92 -12.77 7.00
C ASN A 194 -10.88 -12.35 5.97
N VAL A 195 -10.81 -13.05 4.84
CA VAL A 195 -10.05 -12.57 3.68
C VAL A 195 -10.97 -11.76 2.80
N ARG A 196 -10.61 -10.52 2.47
CA ARG A 196 -11.40 -9.66 1.59
C ARG A 196 -10.68 -9.34 0.31
N SER A 197 -11.41 -9.38 -0.80
CA SER A 197 -10.88 -8.98 -2.10
C SER A 197 -10.58 -7.48 -2.11
N ALA A 198 -9.40 -7.10 -2.57
CA ALA A 198 -9.06 -5.72 -2.85
C ALA A 198 -9.86 -5.17 -4.06
N ALA A 199 -10.23 -6.05 -5.00
CA ALA A 199 -11.00 -5.68 -6.18
C ALA A 199 -12.46 -5.36 -5.83
N THR A 200 -13.14 -6.18 -5.04
CA THR A 200 -14.59 -6.03 -4.76
C THR A 200 -14.92 -5.59 -3.33
N GLY A 201 -14.05 -5.83 -2.35
CA GLY A 201 -14.31 -5.65 -0.91
C GLY A 201 -15.09 -6.82 -0.28
N GLU A 202 -15.57 -7.76 -1.09
CA GLU A 202 -16.29 -8.94 -0.63
C GLU A 202 -15.35 -9.96 0.01
N ILE A 203 -15.92 -10.83 0.85
CA ILE A 203 -15.18 -11.94 1.45
C ILE A 203 -14.84 -12.93 0.33
N VAL A 204 -13.57 -13.31 0.25
CA VAL A 204 -13.08 -14.35 -0.66
C VAL A 204 -13.56 -15.69 -0.13
N ARG A 205 -14.26 -16.46 -0.98
CA ARG A 205 -14.77 -17.80 -0.66
C ARG A 205 -14.05 -18.84 -1.49
#